data_AF-A0A4S4LBS0-F1
#
_entry.id   AF-A0A4S4LBS0-F1
#
_cell.length_a   1.000
_cell.length_b   1.000
_cell.length_c   1.000
_cell.angle_alpha   90.00
_cell.angle_beta   90.00
_cell.angle_gamma   90.00
#
_symmetry.space_group_name_H-M   'P 1'
#
loop_
_entity.id
_entity.type
_entity.pdbx_description
1 polymer ?
#
loop_
_entity_poly.entity_id
_entity_poly.type
_entity_poly.pdbx_seq_one_letter_code
_entity_poly.pdbx_strand_id
1 'polypeptide(L)'
;MLFTKPFLTAATAEKPPPIIPGVEKSRPPVYSPELTALLTSLFSRTGKALKPSHLETPPTLPTRADPASEEARYLGPFSKRREVNIRWRYFTVQSKNILPPLQVSIPHIEEPEGNLESDGEVLRGGFQDTGLLDMVEGLTGSMKHPPKPRRERTAAASSANVVLREDSHSLHGDLSTVVLPTRFLRRRHQQLLGRLPLLTYNRDYKKGKGKYEVSLPKRAVSPRLRYASAPKAMIDADNLAWFRRAQEIEKLKTVRK
;
A
#
# COMPACT_ATOMS: atom_id res chain seq x y z
N MET A 1 8.66 18.27 6.50
CA MET A 1 7.85 17.06 6.22
C MET A 1 6.37 17.37 6.46
N LEU A 2 5.66 17.89 5.44
CA LEU A 2 4.27 18.35 5.56
C LEU A 2 3.24 17.44 4.85
N PHE A 3 3.71 16.45 4.08
CA PHE A 3 2.86 15.71 3.13
C PHE A 3 1.81 14.77 3.76
N THR A 4 1.98 14.35 5.01
CA THR A 4 1.02 13.46 5.70
C THR A 4 -0.08 14.20 6.46
N LYS A 5 0.02 15.53 6.57
CA LYS A 5 -0.97 16.36 7.29
C LYS A 5 -2.42 16.15 6.85
N PRO A 6 -2.78 16.07 5.55
CA PRO A 6 -4.20 15.95 5.18
C PRO A 6 -4.83 14.67 5.75
N PHE A 7 -4.08 13.56 5.78
CA PHE A 7 -4.55 12.28 6.32
C PHE A 7 -4.67 12.25 7.85
N LEU A 8 -4.03 13.20 8.55
CA LEU A 8 -4.08 13.30 10.02
C LEU A 8 -5.30 14.08 10.50
N THR A 9 -5.92 14.89 9.64
CA THR A 9 -7.07 15.73 9.96
C THR A 9 -8.28 15.28 9.16
N ALA A 10 -9.00 14.27 9.65
CA ALA A 10 -10.32 13.97 9.09
C ALA A 10 -11.30 15.05 9.56
N ALA A 11 -11.70 15.95 8.65
CA ALA A 11 -12.71 16.96 8.94
C ALA A 11 -14.08 16.33 9.27
N THR A 12 -14.36 15.14 8.71
CA THR A 12 -15.65 14.44 8.79
C THR A 12 -15.74 13.39 9.89
N ALA A 13 -14.64 13.00 10.53
CA ALA A 13 -14.68 11.96 11.56
C ALA A 13 -15.15 12.55 12.91
N GLU A 14 -16.15 11.93 13.53
CA GLU A 14 -16.59 12.29 14.87
C GLU A 14 -15.44 12.19 15.87
N LYS A 15 -15.21 13.27 16.62
CA LYS A 15 -14.16 13.31 17.63
C LYS A 15 -14.59 12.45 18.82
N PRO A 16 -13.77 11.49 19.27
CA PRO A 16 -14.09 10.64 20.41
C PRO A 16 -14.28 11.49 21.67
N PRO A 17 -15.04 10.99 22.65
CA PRO A 17 -15.25 11.69 23.91
C PRO A 17 -13.92 11.92 24.64
N PRO A 18 -13.80 13.02 25.42
CA PRO A 18 -12.61 13.27 26.21
C PRO A 18 -12.43 12.20 27.30
N ILE A 19 -11.21 11.70 27.50
CA ILE A 19 -10.91 10.68 28.53
C ILE A 19 -11.11 11.27 29.93
N ILE A 20 -10.78 12.56 30.11
CA ILE A 20 -10.99 13.30 31.35
C ILE A 20 -12.20 14.22 31.15
N PRO A 21 -13.30 14.01 31.93
CA PRO A 21 -14.48 14.86 31.84
C PRO A 21 -14.13 16.35 32.01
N GLY A 22 -14.71 17.21 31.18
CA GLY A 22 -14.46 18.66 31.21
C GLY A 22 -13.13 19.13 30.60
N VAL A 23 -12.25 18.22 30.16
CA VAL A 23 -10.95 18.59 29.57
C VAL A 23 -10.88 18.14 28.11
N GLU A 24 -11.21 19.04 27.18
CA GLU A 24 -11.25 18.72 25.74
C GLU A 24 -9.90 18.27 25.16
N LYS A 25 -8.79 18.81 25.70
CA LYS A 25 -7.42 18.41 25.31
C LYS A 25 -7.08 16.95 25.65
N SER A 26 -7.90 16.30 26.49
CA SER A 26 -7.74 14.89 26.86
C SER A 26 -8.37 13.91 25.87
N ARG A 27 -8.91 14.40 24.74
CA ARG A 27 -9.42 13.53 23.67
C ARG A 27 -8.29 12.65 23.12
N PRO A 28 -8.56 11.36 22.87
CA PRO A 28 -7.59 10.49 22.23
C PRO A 28 -7.40 10.89 20.76
N PRO A 29 -6.28 10.48 20.12
CA PRO A 29 -6.05 10.73 18.71
C PRO A 29 -7.14 10.06 17.85
N VAL A 30 -7.59 10.77 16.82
CA VAL A 30 -8.59 10.27 15.85
C VAL A 30 -7.87 9.50 14.76
N TYR A 31 -8.29 8.26 14.51
CA TYR A 31 -7.79 7.47 13.39
C TYR A 31 -8.79 7.51 12.24
N SER A 32 -8.51 8.30 11.21
CA SER A 32 -9.31 8.32 9.99
C SER A 32 -9.29 6.95 9.30
N PRO A 33 -10.33 6.56 8.54
CA PRO A 33 -10.36 5.27 7.86
C PRO A 33 -9.20 5.11 6.85
N GLU A 34 -8.73 6.21 6.27
CA GLU A 34 -7.53 6.27 5.44
C GLU A 34 -6.26 5.97 6.24
N LEU A 35 -6.11 6.64 7.39
CA LEU A 35 -4.95 6.48 8.26
C LEU A 35 -4.93 5.11 8.92
N THR A 36 -6.09 4.54 9.28
CA THR A 36 -6.16 3.16 9.78
C THR A 36 -5.70 2.16 8.71
N ALA A 37 -6.13 2.32 7.46
CA ALA A 37 -5.65 1.49 6.35
C ALA A 37 -4.13 1.63 6.15
N LEU A 38 -3.60 2.86 6.18
CA LEU A 38 -2.16 3.11 6.11
C LEU A 38 -1.38 2.57 7.32
N LEU A 39 -1.96 2.55 8.52
CA LEU A 39 -1.26 2.04 9.70
C LEU A 39 -1.23 0.51 9.75
N THR A 40 -2.32 -0.11 9.32
CA THR A 40 -2.51 -1.57 9.35
C THR A 40 -1.89 -2.26 8.14
N SER A 41 -1.69 -1.55 7.02
CA SER A 41 -1.01 -2.12 5.85
C SER A 41 0.50 -2.27 6.06
N LEU A 42 1.05 -3.31 5.44
CA LEU A 42 2.49 -3.58 5.39
C LEU A 42 3.23 -2.65 4.40
N PHE A 43 2.52 -2.12 3.41
CA PHE A 43 3.13 -1.42 2.28
C PHE A 43 3.42 0.06 2.57
N SER A 44 2.57 0.68 3.37
CA SER A 44 2.60 2.10 3.71
C SER A 44 3.52 2.42 4.88
N ARG A 45 4.22 1.45 5.48
CA ARG A 45 4.99 1.69 6.71
C ARG A 45 6.44 1.34 6.60
N THR A 46 7.26 2.10 7.31
CA THR A 46 8.68 1.80 7.54
C THR A 46 8.91 0.63 8.51
N GLY A 47 7.93 0.33 9.36
CA GLY A 47 7.98 -0.76 10.33
C GLY A 47 7.12 -1.97 9.94
N LYS A 48 6.85 -2.82 10.93
CA LYS A 48 5.86 -3.91 10.85
C LYS A 48 4.45 -3.30 10.84
N ALA A 49 3.52 -3.88 10.07
CA ALA A 49 2.10 -3.53 10.11
C ALA A 49 1.54 -3.54 11.54
N LEU A 50 0.65 -2.60 11.83
CA LEU A 50 0.01 -2.48 13.14
C LEU A 50 -1.20 -3.41 13.14
N LYS A 51 -1.43 -4.11 14.26
CA LYS A 51 -2.70 -4.82 14.44
C LYS A 51 -3.81 -3.79 14.67
N PRO A 52 -5.04 -4.02 14.18
CA PRO A 52 -6.16 -3.11 14.42
C PRO A 52 -6.43 -2.92 15.92
N SER A 53 -6.27 -3.96 16.74
CA SER A 53 -6.40 -3.88 18.20
C SER A 53 -5.42 -2.88 18.84
N HIS A 54 -4.22 -2.72 18.28
CA HIS A 54 -3.22 -1.80 18.80
C HIS A 54 -3.55 -0.31 18.53
N LEU A 55 -4.55 -0.02 17.69
CA LEU A 55 -5.03 1.34 17.47
C LEU A 55 -5.90 1.81 18.64
N GLU A 56 -6.71 0.90 19.19
CA GLU A 56 -7.57 1.15 20.35
C GLU A 56 -6.78 1.12 21.66
N THR A 57 -6.03 0.03 21.87
CA THR A 57 -5.22 -0.21 23.08
C THR A 57 -3.75 -0.41 22.67
N PRO A 58 -2.93 0.66 22.74
CA PRO A 58 -1.55 0.55 22.29
C PRO A 58 -0.77 -0.40 23.21
N PRO A 59 0.16 -1.21 22.69
CA PRO A 59 0.92 -2.19 23.49
C PRO A 59 1.86 -1.56 24.52
N THR A 60 2.01 -0.23 24.49
CA THR A 60 2.78 0.54 25.48
C THR A 60 1.93 0.94 26.70
N LEU A 61 0.61 0.75 26.62
CA LEU A 61 -0.31 0.97 27.72
C LEU A 61 -0.26 -0.23 28.66
N PRO A 62 -0.12 -0.03 29.98
CA PRO A 62 -0.15 -1.14 30.92
C PRO A 62 -1.55 -1.76 31.00
N THR A 63 -1.61 -3.05 31.28
CA THR A 63 -2.83 -3.83 31.60
C THR A 63 -3.67 -3.18 32.69
N ARG A 64 -3.01 -2.55 33.68
CA ARG A 64 -3.64 -1.71 34.71
C ARG A 64 -4.58 -0.60 34.18
N ALA A 65 -4.44 -0.18 32.92
CA ALA A 65 -5.33 0.83 32.35
C ALA A 65 -6.77 0.31 32.21
N ASP A 66 -6.96 -0.99 32.06
CA ASP A 66 -8.28 -1.59 32.02
C ASP A 66 -8.80 -1.74 33.46
N PRO A 67 -9.95 -1.12 33.81
CA PRO A 67 -10.48 -1.17 35.17
C PRO A 67 -10.91 -2.57 35.61
N ALA A 68 -11.15 -3.47 34.64
CA ALA A 68 -11.49 -4.86 34.90
C ALA A 68 -10.26 -5.75 35.20
N SER A 69 -9.05 -5.27 34.90
CA SER A 69 -7.82 -6.05 35.09
C SER A 69 -7.51 -6.29 36.57
N GLU A 70 -6.87 -7.42 36.88
CA GLU A 70 -6.44 -7.75 38.23
C GLU A 70 -5.43 -6.71 38.77
N GLU A 71 -4.52 -6.23 37.93
CA GLU A 71 -3.57 -5.18 38.32
C GLU A 71 -4.26 -3.89 38.75
N ALA A 72 -5.36 -3.49 38.08
CA ALA A 72 -6.13 -2.33 38.49
C ALA A 72 -6.83 -2.56 39.84
N ARG A 73 -7.22 -3.80 40.16
CA ARG A 73 -7.81 -4.16 41.46
C ARG A 73 -6.76 -4.12 42.56
N TYR A 74 -5.58 -4.68 42.33
CA TYR A 74 -4.50 -4.74 43.34
C TYR A 74 -3.81 -3.40 43.56
N LEU A 75 -3.50 -2.67 42.49
CA LEU A 75 -2.69 -1.44 42.56
C LEU A 75 -3.55 -0.16 42.50
N GLY A 76 -4.85 -0.29 42.23
CA GLY A 76 -5.78 0.82 41.99
C GLY A 76 -5.85 1.26 40.52
N PRO A 77 -6.79 2.15 40.18
CA PRO A 77 -7.00 2.60 38.79
C PRO A 77 -5.78 3.35 38.23
N PHE A 78 -5.61 3.29 36.90
CA PHE A 78 -4.55 4.01 36.21
C PHE A 78 -4.88 5.50 36.04
N SER A 79 -3.87 6.37 36.08
CA SER A 79 -4.07 7.81 35.89
C SER A 79 -4.50 8.12 34.45
N LYS A 80 -5.71 8.69 34.30
CA LYS A 80 -6.25 9.13 33.00
C LYS A 80 -5.32 10.07 32.23
N ARG A 81 -4.64 10.99 32.92
CA ARG A 81 -3.64 11.89 32.31
C ARG A 81 -2.48 11.11 31.69
N ARG A 82 -2.00 10.08 32.38
CA ARG A 82 -0.90 9.24 31.91
C ARG A 82 -1.34 8.39 30.72
N GLU A 83 -2.57 7.88 30.73
CA GLU A 83 -3.16 7.17 29.60
C GLU A 83 -3.22 8.05 28.34
N VAL A 84 -3.77 9.27 28.46
CA VAL A 84 -3.82 10.25 27.36
C VAL A 84 -2.42 10.47 26.78
N ASN A 85 -1.42 10.71 27.64
CA ASN A 85 -0.05 10.94 27.21
C ASN A 85 0.56 9.74 26.48
N ILE A 86 0.31 8.51 26.97
CA ILE A 86 0.81 7.28 26.32
C ILE A 86 0.16 7.11 24.95
N ARG A 87 -1.16 7.28 24.84
CA ARG A 87 -1.89 7.19 23.55
C ARG A 87 -1.37 8.20 22.53
N TRP A 88 -1.18 9.47 22.92
CA TRP A 88 -0.63 10.50 22.03
C TRP A 88 0.83 10.27 21.65
N ARG A 89 1.68 9.82 22.58
CA ARG A 89 3.06 9.43 22.28
C ARG A 89 3.10 8.27 21.29
N TYR A 90 2.27 7.26 21.49
CA TYR A 90 2.17 6.14 20.57
C TYR A 90 1.73 6.61 19.18
N PHE A 91 0.65 7.39 19.08
CA PHE A 91 0.16 7.93 17.81
C PHE A 91 1.23 8.75 17.07
N THR A 92 1.92 9.67 17.74
CA THR A 92 2.96 10.50 17.13
C THR A 92 4.18 9.70 16.67
N VAL A 93 4.53 8.63 17.37
CA VAL A 93 5.59 7.70 16.93
C VAL A 93 5.11 6.89 15.72
N GLN A 94 3.88 6.38 15.73
CA GLN A 94 3.36 5.56 14.64
C GLN A 94 3.11 6.36 13.36
N SER A 95 2.62 7.60 13.46
CA SER A 95 2.36 8.46 12.31
C SER A 95 3.62 8.85 11.55
N LYS A 96 4.75 9.02 12.25
CA LYS A 96 6.07 9.26 11.62
C LYS A 96 6.58 8.07 10.80
N ASN A 97 6.08 6.87 11.07
CA ASN A 97 6.47 5.65 10.37
C ASN A 97 5.64 5.38 9.11
N ILE A 98 4.69 6.25 8.79
CA ILE A 98 3.84 6.15 7.60
C ILE A 98 4.57 6.81 6.41
N LEU A 99 4.64 6.09 5.30
CA LEU A 99 5.06 6.61 4.00
C LEU A 99 3.87 7.35 3.37
N PRO A 100 4.08 8.56 2.84
CA PRO A 100 2.99 9.33 2.24
C PRO A 100 2.45 8.60 1.01
N PRO A 101 1.13 8.41 0.88
CA PRO A 101 0.55 7.87 -0.35
C PRO A 101 0.72 8.87 -1.49
N LEU A 102 1.09 8.37 -2.66
CA LEU A 102 1.27 9.23 -3.84
C LEU A 102 -0.07 9.57 -4.49
N GLN A 103 -0.97 8.58 -4.54
CA GLN A 103 -2.27 8.68 -5.20
C GLN A 103 -3.34 8.03 -4.34
N VAL A 104 -4.50 8.69 -4.28
CA VAL A 104 -5.74 8.12 -3.78
C VAL A 104 -6.61 7.86 -5.00
N SER A 105 -6.83 6.59 -5.35
CA SER A 105 -7.72 6.24 -6.46
C SER A 105 -9.08 5.79 -5.94
N ILE A 106 -10.12 6.31 -6.58
CA ILE A 106 -11.47 5.78 -6.45
C ILE A 106 -11.66 5.00 -7.75
N PRO A 107 -11.83 3.67 -7.72
CA PRO A 107 -12.12 2.94 -8.94
C PRO A 107 -13.40 3.53 -9.52
N HIS A 108 -13.30 4.08 -10.74
CA HIS A 108 -14.47 4.43 -11.53
C HIS A 108 -15.20 3.13 -11.82
N ILE A 109 -16.22 2.86 -11.03
CA ILE A 109 -17.19 1.84 -11.34
C ILE A 109 -18.17 2.56 -12.26
N GLU A 110 -18.36 2.01 -13.45
CA GLU A 110 -19.28 2.53 -14.46
C GLU A 110 -20.70 2.50 -13.88
N GLU A 111 -21.06 3.57 -13.17
CA GLU A 111 -22.41 3.74 -12.66
C GLU A 111 -23.32 4.18 -13.81
N PRO A 112 -24.53 3.60 -13.91
CA PRO A 112 -25.47 3.93 -14.97
C PRO A 112 -25.99 5.38 -14.80
N GLU A 113 -25.40 6.33 -15.52
CA GLU A 113 -25.83 7.69 -15.93
C GLU A 113 -26.76 8.53 -14.99
N GLY A 114 -26.81 8.27 -13.68
CA GLY A 114 -27.76 8.91 -12.77
C GLY A 114 -27.08 9.74 -11.67
N ASN A 115 -27.04 11.06 -11.84
CA ASN A 115 -26.79 12.08 -10.80
C ASN A 115 -25.58 11.83 -9.86
N LEU A 116 -24.37 12.11 -10.39
CA LEU A 116 -23.13 12.29 -9.62
C LEU A 116 -23.07 13.68 -8.96
N GLU A 117 -23.96 13.95 -8.00
CA GLU A 117 -23.77 15.09 -7.11
C GLU A 117 -23.59 14.58 -5.68
N SER A 118 -22.45 14.94 -5.08
CA SER A 118 -22.01 14.68 -3.70
C SER A 118 -21.36 13.33 -3.38
N ASP A 119 -20.46 12.86 -4.26
CA ASP A 119 -19.45 11.91 -3.79
C ASP A 119 -18.55 12.62 -2.77
N GLY A 120 -18.67 12.17 -1.52
CA GLY A 120 -18.05 12.78 -0.35
C GLY A 120 -16.60 13.15 -0.59
N GLU A 121 -16.22 14.30 -0.05
CA GLU A 121 -14.91 14.94 -0.20
C GLU A 121 -13.76 13.96 0.08
N VAL A 122 -13.36 13.20 -0.95
CA VAL A 122 -12.21 12.32 -0.86
C VAL A 122 -11.01 13.23 -0.73
N LEU A 123 -10.26 13.05 0.36
CA LEU A 123 -9.10 13.85 0.70
C LEU A 123 -8.07 13.77 -0.43
N ARG A 124 -8.10 14.80 -1.30
CA ARG A 124 -7.08 14.98 -2.31
C ARG A 124 -5.82 15.51 -1.65
N GLY A 125 -4.78 14.70 -1.59
CA GLY A 125 -3.54 15.01 -0.90
C GLY A 125 -2.32 14.69 -1.75
N GLY A 126 -1.33 15.58 -1.74
CA GLY A 126 0.01 15.33 -2.29
C GLY A 126 0.13 15.53 -3.81
N PHE A 127 0.57 14.48 -4.51
CA PHE A 127 0.90 14.48 -5.94
C PHE A 127 -0.21 13.87 -6.81
N GLN A 128 -1.44 13.86 -6.31
CA GLN A 128 -2.58 13.39 -7.08
C GLN A 128 -2.73 14.21 -8.36
N ASP A 129 -3.17 13.56 -9.44
CA ASP A 129 -3.42 14.16 -10.76
C ASP A 129 -2.19 14.72 -11.50
N THR A 130 -0.99 14.60 -10.93
CA THR A 130 0.25 15.06 -11.59
C THR A 130 0.76 14.11 -12.69
N GLY A 131 0.20 12.90 -12.79
CA GLY A 131 0.72 11.84 -13.67
C GLY A 131 2.12 11.33 -13.29
N LEU A 132 2.67 11.75 -12.14
CA LEU A 132 4.01 11.33 -11.70
C LEU A 132 4.12 9.83 -11.49
N LEU A 133 3.04 9.18 -11.03
CA LEU A 133 3.04 7.73 -10.87
C LEU A 133 3.25 7.04 -12.21
N ASP A 134 2.45 7.41 -13.21
CA ASP A 134 2.48 6.84 -14.55
C ASP A 134 3.82 7.11 -15.23
N MET A 135 4.40 8.28 -15.01
CA MET A 135 5.75 8.63 -15.46
C MET A 135 6.81 7.70 -14.86
N VAL A 136 6.80 7.50 -13.53
CA VAL A 136 7.77 6.62 -12.86
C VAL A 136 7.54 5.16 -13.25
N GLU A 137 6.28 4.73 -13.39
CA GLU A 137 5.95 3.39 -13.89
C GLU A 137 6.44 3.18 -15.33
N GLY A 138 6.29 4.17 -16.21
CA GLY A 138 6.80 4.18 -17.58
C GLY A 138 8.32 4.01 -17.62
N LEU A 139 9.04 4.77 -16.79
CA LEU A 139 10.50 4.69 -16.67
C LEU A 139 10.98 3.30 -16.20
N THR A 140 10.20 2.60 -15.38
CA THR A 140 10.55 1.23 -14.95
C THR A 140 10.24 0.15 -15.98
N GLY A 141 9.57 0.51 -17.10
CA GLY A 141 8.65 -0.37 -17.79
C GLY A 141 9.06 -1.04 -19.08
N SER A 142 10.09 -0.57 -19.78
CA SER A 142 10.32 -1.04 -21.15
C SER A 142 11.45 -2.07 -21.22
N MET A 143 11.18 -3.30 -20.79
CA MET A 143 11.95 -4.47 -21.21
C MET A 143 10.95 -5.52 -21.67
N LYS A 144 10.48 -5.40 -22.92
CA LYS A 144 9.66 -6.43 -23.56
C LYS A 144 10.36 -7.80 -23.57
N HIS A 145 11.68 -7.81 -23.41
CA HIS A 145 12.49 -9.03 -23.36
C HIS A 145 13.42 -9.02 -22.15
N PRO A 146 13.60 -10.16 -21.46
CA PRO A 146 14.68 -10.31 -20.48
C PRO A 146 16.02 -10.00 -21.16
N PRO A 147 17.01 -9.47 -20.42
CA PRO A 147 18.32 -9.23 -21.01
C PRO A 147 18.86 -10.56 -21.51
N LYS A 148 19.12 -10.67 -22.81
CA LYS A 148 19.65 -11.88 -23.42
C LYS A 148 20.88 -12.35 -22.63
N PRO A 149 20.97 -13.63 -22.22
CA PRO A 149 22.15 -14.15 -21.55
C PRO A 149 23.39 -13.92 -22.42
N ARG A 150 24.56 -13.81 -21.77
CA ARG A 150 25.83 -13.48 -22.46
C ARG A 150 26.09 -14.36 -23.68
N ARG A 151 25.74 -15.65 -23.61
CA ARG A 151 25.89 -16.63 -24.71
C ARG A 151 25.02 -16.30 -25.93
N GLU A 152 23.78 -15.88 -25.73
CA GLU A 152 22.90 -15.44 -26.82
C GLU A 152 23.36 -14.11 -27.42
N ARG A 153 23.92 -13.21 -26.61
CA ARG A 153 24.46 -11.94 -27.10
C ARG A 153 25.66 -12.17 -28.02
N THR A 154 26.56 -13.10 -27.67
CA THR A 154 27.70 -13.43 -28.53
C THR A 154 27.28 -14.11 -29.83
N ALA A 155 26.29 -15.01 -29.78
CA ALA A 155 25.76 -15.66 -30.98
C ALA A 155 25.01 -14.68 -31.91
N ALA A 156 24.28 -13.71 -31.34
CA ALA A 156 23.60 -12.68 -32.11
C ALA A 156 24.57 -11.62 -32.68
N ALA A 157 25.65 -11.31 -31.96
CA ALA A 157 26.68 -10.37 -32.43
C ALA A 157 27.42 -10.91 -33.66
N SER A 158 27.66 -12.23 -33.73
CA SER A 158 28.25 -12.86 -34.92
C SER A 158 27.36 -12.78 -36.17
N SER A 159 26.05 -12.57 -36.02
CA SER A 159 25.09 -12.48 -37.15
C SER A 159 24.72 -11.05 -37.56
N ALA A 160 25.13 -10.02 -36.83
CA ALA A 160 24.60 -8.65 -36.96
C ALA A 160 25.59 -7.65 -37.58
N ASN A 161 26.47 -8.10 -38.47
CA ASN A 161 27.55 -7.28 -39.02
C ASN A 161 27.18 -6.43 -40.26
N VAL A 162 25.89 -6.22 -40.55
CA VAL A 162 25.46 -5.41 -41.70
C VAL A 162 24.24 -4.56 -41.34
N VAL A 163 24.26 -3.31 -41.83
CA VAL A 163 23.25 -2.25 -41.74
C VAL A 163 23.49 -1.24 -40.60
N LEU A 164 24.32 -0.26 -40.94
CA LEU A 164 24.37 1.08 -40.37
C LEU A 164 22.94 1.64 -40.27
N ARG A 165 22.54 2.04 -39.06
CA ARG A 165 21.22 2.61 -38.81
C ARG A 165 21.40 4.09 -38.58
N GLU A 166 21.07 4.86 -39.62
CA GLU A 166 21.08 6.32 -39.59
C GLU A 166 20.03 6.88 -38.63
N ASP A 167 20.46 7.96 -38.01
CA ASP A 167 19.80 8.72 -36.97
C ASP A 167 18.48 9.32 -37.44
N SER A 168 17.41 9.02 -36.72
CA SER A 168 16.17 9.81 -36.77
C SER A 168 15.81 10.24 -35.36
N HIS A 169 16.45 11.33 -34.95
CA HIS A 169 16.09 12.13 -33.78
C HIS A 169 14.78 12.88 -34.05
N SER A 170 13.63 12.23 -33.82
CA SER A 170 12.36 12.94 -33.67
C SER A 170 12.32 13.63 -32.30
N LEU A 171 12.51 14.95 -32.31
CA LEU A 171 12.62 15.84 -31.15
C LEU A 171 11.29 16.15 -30.42
N HIS A 172 10.20 15.44 -30.73
CA HIS A 172 8.97 15.50 -29.95
C HIS A 172 8.90 14.29 -29.03
N GLY A 173 9.76 14.32 -28.01
CA GLY A 173 10.00 13.23 -27.07
C GLY A 173 8.83 13.03 -26.12
N ASP A 174 7.94 12.12 -26.48
CA ASP A 174 6.99 11.52 -25.55
C ASP A 174 7.78 10.82 -24.43
N LEU A 175 7.79 11.42 -23.24
CA LEU A 175 8.54 10.94 -22.06
C LEU A 175 8.18 9.49 -21.66
N SER A 176 7.07 8.98 -22.21
CA SER A 176 6.62 7.58 -22.12
C SER A 176 7.63 6.57 -22.70
N THR A 177 8.54 7.00 -23.59
CA THR A 177 9.46 6.10 -24.31
C THR A 177 10.90 6.08 -23.79
N VAL A 178 11.21 6.83 -22.72
CA VAL A 178 12.57 6.88 -22.15
C VAL A 178 12.91 5.55 -21.48
N VAL A 179 13.49 4.64 -22.26
CA VAL A 179 14.01 3.37 -21.76
C VAL A 179 15.32 3.63 -21.03
N LEU A 180 15.29 3.56 -19.69
CA LEU A 180 16.50 3.75 -18.89
C LEU A 180 17.54 2.66 -19.23
N PRO A 181 18.70 3.02 -19.81
CA PRO A 181 19.64 2.06 -20.39
C PRO A 181 20.36 1.19 -19.35
N THR A 182 20.19 1.47 -18.04
CA THR A 182 20.89 0.75 -16.98
C THR A 182 19.93 0.01 -16.03
N ARG A 183 20.24 -1.27 -15.80
CA ARG A 183 19.59 -2.13 -14.79
C ARG A 183 19.53 -1.47 -13.40
N PHE A 184 20.55 -0.69 -13.05
CA PHE A 184 20.65 -0.01 -11.77
C PHE A 184 19.60 1.10 -11.62
N LEU A 185 19.42 1.95 -12.64
CA LEU A 185 18.39 2.98 -12.61
C LEU A 185 17.01 2.34 -12.51
N ARG A 186 16.73 1.29 -13.30
CA ARG A 186 15.45 0.57 -13.19
C ARG A 186 15.21 0.04 -11.77
N ARG A 187 16.18 -0.66 -11.20
CA ARG A 187 16.06 -1.21 -9.85
C ARG A 187 15.84 -0.12 -8.80
N ARG A 188 16.51 1.04 -8.95
CA ARG A 188 16.34 2.18 -8.05
C ARG A 188 14.94 2.79 -8.15
N HIS A 189 14.40 2.96 -9.36
CA HIS A 189 13.03 3.44 -9.57
C HIS A 189 11.99 2.42 -9.08
N GLN A 190 12.20 1.12 -9.30
CA GLN A 190 11.35 0.08 -8.73
C GLN A 190 11.36 0.09 -7.19
N GLN A 191 12.53 0.35 -6.57
CA GLN A 191 12.63 0.53 -5.13
C GLN A 191 11.92 1.79 -4.63
N LEU A 192 11.95 2.86 -5.42
CA LEU A 192 11.20 4.08 -5.14
C LEU A 192 9.70 3.81 -5.19
N LEU A 193 9.20 3.12 -6.22
CA LEU A 193 7.80 2.67 -6.28
C LEU A 193 7.43 1.79 -5.08
N GLY A 194 8.36 0.97 -4.58
CA GLY A 194 8.18 0.18 -3.35
C GLY A 194 8.09 0.99 -2.06
N ARG A 195 8.29 2.32 -2.11
CA ARG A 195 8.10 3.26 -0.99
C ARG A 195 6.91 4.19 -1.19
N LEU A 196 6.18 4.05 -2.29
CA LEU A 196 5.03 4.89 -2.63
C LEU A 196 3.77 4.04 -2.56
N PRO A 197 3.10 3.98 -1.39
CA PRO A 197 1.84 3.27 -1.28
C PRO A 197 0.76 3.95 -2.13
N LEU A 198 -0.11 3.14 -2.71
CA LEU A 198 -1.34 3.58 -3.38
C LEU A 198 -2.50 3.32 -2.43
N LEU A 199 -3.34 4.32 -2.21
CA LEU A 199 -4.53 4.19 -1.38
C LEU A 199 -5.75 4.10 -2.31
N THR A 200 -6.50 3.02 -2.25
CA THR A 200 -7.67 2.80 -3.11
C THR A 200 -8.92 2.76 -2.25
N TYR A 201 -9.93 3.57 -2.57
CA TYR A 201 -11.21 3.55 -1.85
C TYR A 201 -12.19 2.62 -2.54
N ASN A 202 -12.43 1.44 -1.97
CA ASN A 202 -13.38 0.48 -2.51
C ASN A 202 -14.77 0.75 -1.90
N ARG A 203 -15.68 1.34 -2.67
CA ARG A 203 -17.06 1.59 -2.25
C ARG A 203 -17.89 0.31 -2.35
N ASP A 204 -18.53 -0.10 -1.26
CA ASP A 204 -19.53 -1.18 -1.27
C ASP A 204 -20.93 -0.57 -1.44
N TYR A 205 -21.47 -0.64 -2.66
CA TYR A 205 -22.78 -0.08 -3.01
C TYR A 205 -23.92 -0.56 -2.12
N LYS A 206 -23.85 -1.82 -1.67
CA LYS A 206 -24.93 -2.42 -0.89
C LYS A 206 -25.00 -1.84 0.52
N LYS A 207 -23.88 -1.35 1.05
CA LYS A 207 -23.75 -0.94 2.45
C LYS A 207 -23.61 0.57 2.63
N GLY A 208 -23.45 1.32 1.54
CA GLY A 208 -23.18 2.76 1.58
C GLY A 208 -21.86 3.12 2.28
N LYS A 209 -21.04 2.13 2.62
CA LYS A 209 -19.76 2.28 3.33
C LYS A 209 -18.66 1.70 2.45
N GLY A 210 -17.65 2.49 2.14
CA GLY A 210 -16.45 1.99 1.48
C GLY A 210 -15.36 1.63 2.49
N LYS A 211 -14.35 0.92 1.97
CA LYS A 211 -13.15 0.56 2.70
C LYS A 211 -11.94 1.04 1.92
N TYR A 212 -10.99 1.64 2.63
CA TYR A 212 -9.69 1.94 2.06
C TYR A 212 -8.81 0.70 2.06
N GLU A 213 -8.20 0.45 0.93
CA GLU A 213 -7.19 -0.58 0.72
C GLU A 213 -5.88 0.08 0.31
N VAL A 214 -4.76 -0.49 0.73
CA VAL A 214 -3.44 0.02 0.40
C VAL A 214 -2.75 -1.03 -0.46
N SER A 215 -2.32 -0.64 -1.65
CA SER A 215 -1.59 -1.49 -2.58
C SER A 215 -0.25 -0.85 -2.96
N LEU A 216 0.56 -1.59 -3.72
CA LEU A 216 1.79 -1.07 -4.33
C LEU A 216 1.66 -1.08 -5.86
N PRO A 217 2.39 -0.19 -6.54
CA PRO A 217 2.54 -0.21 -8.00
C PRO A 217 2.98 -1.60 -8.50
N LYS A 218 2.50 -2.03 -9.68
CA LYS A 218 2.76 -3.39 -10.21
C LYS A 218 4.26 -3.70 -10.35
N ARG A 219 5.07 -2.68 -10.62
CA ARG A 219 6.53 -2.79 -10.83
C ARG A 219 7.35 -2.48 -9.57
N ALA A 220 6.70 -2.28 -8.43
CA ALA A 220 7.38 -1.98 -7.18
C ALA A 220 8.24 -3.16 -6.70
N VAL A 221 9.44 -2.84 -6.22
CA VAL A 221 10.34 -3.80 -5.56
C VAL A 221 10.64 -3.27 -4.18
N SER A 222 9.98 -3.81 -3.16
CA SER A 222 10.27 -3.49 -1.76
C SER A 222 10.99 -4.65 -1.08
N PRO A 223 12.09 -4.41 -0.33
CA PRO A 223 12.71 -5.44 0.50
C PRO A 223 11.73 -6.09 1.47
N ARG A 224 10.68 -5.36 1.89
CA ARG A 224 9.66 -5.86 2.82
C ARG A 224 8.70 -6.86 2.17
N LEU A 225 8.54 -6.82 0.85
CA LEU A 225 7.75 -7.83 0.12
C LEU A 225 8.37 -9.23 0.24
N ARG A 226 9.67 -9.33 0.57
CA ARG A 226 10.30 -10.62 0.85
C ARG A 226 9.78 -11.28 2.13
N TYR A 227 9.26 -10.48 3.06
CA TYR A 227 8.73 -10.95 4.35
C TYR A 227 7.21 -10.91 4.42
N ALA A 228 6.55 -10.15 3.55
CA ALA A 228 5.16 -10.44 3.26
C ALA A 228 5.13 -11.90 2.76
N SER A 229 4.20 -12.71 3.29
CA SER A 229 3.97 -14.07 2.77
C SER A 229 3.98 -13.95 1.26
N ALA A 230 5.01 -14.52 0.62
CA ALA A 230 5.31 -14.23 -0.78
C ALA A 230 4.00 -14.28 -1.56
N PRO A 231 3.67 -13.26 -2.37
CA PRO A 231 2.45 -13.29 -3.15
C PRO A 231 2.45 -14.63 -3.85
N LYS A 232 1.51 -15.50 -3.46
CA LYS A 232 1.35 -16.80 -4.12
C LYS A 232 1.21 -16.43 -5.59
N ALA A 233 2.10 -16.93 -6.43
CA ALA A 233 2.05 -16.64 -7.85
C ALA A 233 0.60 -16.82 -8.29
N MET A 234 0.01 -15.78 -8.90
CA MET A 234 -1.34 -15.90 -9.43
C MET A 234 -1.34 -17.15 -10.30
N ILE A 235 -2.28 -18.06 -10.04
CA ILE A 235 -2.27 -19.35 -10.70
C ILE A 235 -2.65 -19.10 -12.17
N ASP A 236 -1.65 -19.02 -13.04
CA ASP A 236 -1.84 -18.90 -14.48
C ASP A 236 -2.66 -20.09 -15.02
N ALA A 237 -3.23 -19.92 -16.21
CA ALA A 237 -4.04 -20.95 -16.87
C ALA A 237 -3.30 -22.30 -16.96
N ASP A 238 -2.00 -22.26 -17.23
CA ASP A 238 -1.14 -23.46 -17.28
C ASP A 238 -1.00 -24.12 -15.91
N ASN A 239 -0.84 -23.33 -14.84
CA ASN A 239 -0.75 -23.85 -13.48
C ASN A 239 -2.10 -24.44 -13.03
N LEU A 240 -3.22 -23.83 -13.44
CA LEU A 240 -4.56 -24.39 -13.23
C LEU A 240 -4.75 -25.71 -13.97
N ALA A 241 -4.26 -25.82 -15.20
CA ALA A 241 -4.32 -27.06 -15.98
C ALA A 241 -3.51 -28.18 -15.32
N TRP A 242 -2.30 -27.89 -14.86
CA TRP A 242 -1.49 -28.84 -14.08
C TRP A 242 -2.18 -29.27 -12.78
N PHE A 243 -2.80 -28.32 -12.06
CA PHE A 243 -3.52 -28.62 -10.82
C PHE A 243 -4.71 -29.55 -11.06
N ARG A 244 -5.51 -29.30 -12.11
CA ARG A 244 -6.63 -30.17 -12.49
C ARG A 244 -6.17 -31.57 -12.86
N ARG A 245 -5.11 -31.68 -13.68
CA ARG A 245 -4.53 -32.97 -14.06
C ARG A 245 -4.02 -33.77 -12.85
N ALA A 246 -3.39 -33.10 -11.88
CA ALA A 246 -2.95 -33.74 -10.65
C ALA A 246 -4.13 -34.33 -9.85
N GLN A 247 -5.24 -33.60 -9.73
CA GLN A 247 -6.45 -34.08 -9.06
C GLN A 247 -7.06 -35.31 -9.75
N GLU A 248 -7.06 -35.37 -11.08
CA GLU A 248 -7.53 -36.54 -11.84
C GLU A 248 -6.68 -37.78 -11.55
N ILE A 249 -5.35 -37.62 -11.51
CA ILE A 249 -4.42 -38.71 -11.20
C ILE A 249 -4.64 -39.24 -9.78
N GLU A 250 -4.88 -38.37 -8.80
CA GLU A 250 -5.18 -38.80 -7.42
C GLU A 250 -6.49 -39.60 -7.33
N LYS A 251 -7.54 -39.17 -8.03
CA LYS A 251 -8.82 -39.90 -8.09
C LYS A 251 -8.67 -41.31 -8.69
N LEU A 252 -7.83 -41.46 -9.72
CA LEU A 252 -7.57 -42.78 -10.31
C LEU A 252 -6.79 -43.70 -9.38
N LYS A 253 -5.92 -43.15 -8.52
CA LYS A 253 -5.18 -43.94 -7.52
C LYS A 253 -6.07 -44.45 -6.40
N THR A 254 -7.11 -43.70 -6.01
CA THR A 254 -8.03 -44.12 -4.94
C THR A 254 -8.98 -45.23 -5.37
N VAL A 255 -9.33 -45.33 -6.65
CA VAL A 255 -10.24 -46.38 -7.17
C VAL A 255 -9.55 -47.74 -7.32
N ARG A 256 -8.21 -47.76 -7.39
CA ARG A 256 -7.42 -49.00 -7.54
C ARG A 256 -7.00 -49.64 -6.21
N LYS A 257 -7.39 -49.06 -5.07
CA LYS A 257 -7.22 -49.65 -3.74
C LYS A 257 -8.54 -50.22 -3.27
#